data_AF-A0A933XHS9-F1
#
_entry.id   AF-A0A933XHS9-F1
#
_cell.length_a   1.000
_cell.length_b   1.000
_cell.length_c   1.000
_cell.angle_alpha   90.00
_cell.angle_beta   90.00
_cell.angle_gamma   90.00
#
_symmetry.space_group_name_H-M   'P 1'
#
loop_
_entity.id
_entity.type
_entity.pdbx_description
1 polymer ?
#
loop_
_entity_poly.entity_id
_entity_poly.type
_entity_poly.pdbx_seq_one_letter_code
_entity_poly.pdbx_strand_id
1 'polypeptide(L)'
;MKIISRHREVISREASLIQGFMQLLMKPSNTGNTWTKEEQTLLKSHLKHLSGYIPVLMIFLLPGGSLLLPFLAELLNRRKAKREKQ
;
A
#
# COMPACT_ATOMS: atom_id res chain seq x y z
N MET A 1 -15.83 16.09 -7.83
CA MET A 1 -15.72 15.29 -6.58
C MET A 1 -17.08 15.14 -5.92
N LYS A 2 -17.97 14.23 -6.37
CA LYS A 2 -19.31 14.04 -5.75
C LYS A 2 -19.54 12.62 -5.19
N ILE A 3 -18.65 11.67 -5.51
CA ILE A 3 -18.75 10.26 -5.13
C ILE A 3 -18.25 10.02 -3.69
N ILE A 4 -17.18 10.72 -3.28
CA ILE A 4 -16.56 10.57 -1.95
C ILE A 4 -17.53 10.96 -0.83
N SER A 5 -18.35 11.98 -1.05
CA SER A 5 -19.28 12.50 -0.03
C SER A 5 -20.40 11.52 0.33
N ARG A 6 -20.84 10.69 -0.63
CA ARG A 6 -21.97 9.76 -0.46
C ARG A 6 -21.59 8.51 0.34
N HIS A 7 -20.31 8.15 0.38
CA HIS A 7 -19.79 7.01 1.15
C HIS A 7 -18.82 7.46 2.25
N ARG A 8 -18.86 8.74 2.63
CA ARG A 8 -17.92 9.35 3.57
C ARG A 8 -17.81 8.57 4.89
N GLU A 9 -18.92 8.10 5.44
CA GLU A 9 -18.91 7.36 6.72
C GLU A 9 -18.22 6.00 6.61
N VAL A 10 -18.46 5.27 5.51
CA VAL A 10 -17.81 3.98 5.25
C VAL A 10 -16.31 4.20 5.01
N ILE A 11 -15.96 5.20 4.21
CA ILE A 11 -14.57 5.57 3.93
C ILE A 11 -13.86 6.01 5.22
N SER A 12 -14.50 6.80 6.08
CA SER A 12 -13.93 7.23 7.37
C SER A 12 -13.76 6.07 8.35
N ARG A 13 -14.73 5.14 8.38
CA ARG A 13 -14.64 3.94 9.23
C ARG A 13 -13.51 3.01 8.77
N GLU A 14 -13.36 2.78 7.47
CA GLU A 14 -12.22 2.02 6.94
C GLU A 14 -10.90 2.76 7.09
N ALA A 15 -10.88 4.08 6.89
CA ALA A 15 -9.69 4.90 7.13
C ALA A 15 -9.25 4.83 8.60
N SER A 16 -10.18 4.69 9.55
CA SER A 16 -9.87 4.50 10.97
C SER A 16 -9.18 3.15 11.23
N LEU A 17 -9.54 2.08 10.52
CA LEU A 17 -8.87 0.77 10.61
C LEU A 17 -7.43 0.80 10.05
N ILE A 18 -7.16 1.73 9.13
CA ILE A 18 -5.84 1.94 8.51
C ILE A 18 -5.10 3.10 9.22
N GLN A 19 -5.73 3.74 10.20
CA GLN A 19 -5.19 4.88 10.93
C GLN A 19 -3.98 4.41 11.75
N GLY A 20 -2.83 5.07 11.55
CA GLY A 20 -1.56 4.64 12.12
C GLY A 20 -0.74 3.72 11.21
N PHE A 21 -1.36 2.82 10.45
CA PHE A 21 -0.62 2.00 9.47
C PHE A 21 0.04 2.88 8.40
N MET A 22 -0.71 3.81 7.82
CA MET A 22 -0.15 4.68 6.79
C MET A 22 0.96 5.59 7.35
N GLN A 23 0.80 6.08 8.58
CA GLN A 23 1.81 6.89 9.25
C GLN A 23 3.09 6.09 9.50
N LEU A 24 2.96 4.84 9.97
CA LEU A 24 4.08 3.92 10.17
C LEU A 24 4.77 3.56 8.86
N LEU A 25 3.99 3.25 7.82
CA LEU A 25 4.47 2.92 6.48
C LEU A 25 5.24 4.09 5.85
N MET A 26 4.77 5.32 6.04
CA MET A 26 5.39 6.52 5.47
C MET A 26 6.57 7.04 6.29
N LYS A 27 6.79 6.57 7.52
CA LYS A 27 7.85 7.07 8.42
C LYS A 27 9.21 7.19 7.72
N PRO A 28 9.76 6.17 7.03
CA PRO A 28 11.07 6.31 6.40
C PRO A 28 11.11 7.32 5.26
N SER A 29 10.03 7.41 4.48
CA SER A 29 9.93 8.37 3.38
C SER A 29 9.77 9.80 3.86
N ASN A 30 9.09 10.02 4.99
CA ASN A 30 8.79 11.36 5.51
C ASN A 30 9.89 11.89 6.44
N THR A 31 10.57 11.01 7.17
CA THR A 31 11.53 11.41 8.22
C THR A 31 12.97 10.97 7.94
N GLY A 32 13.20 10.11 6.94
CA GLY A 32 14.52 9.53 6.67
C GLY A 32 14.96 8.46 7.67
N ASN A 33 14.21 8.23 8.74
CA ASN A 33 14.53 7.26 9.77
C ASN A 33 14.01 5.86 9.42
N THR A 34 14.81 4.84 9.68
CA THR A 34 14.42 3.43 9.50
C THR A 34 13.42 2.99 10.57
N TRP A 35 12.69 1.91 10.29
CA TRP A 35 11.79 1.30 11.26
C TRP A 35 12.54 0.57 12.37
N THR A 36 12.06 0.70 13.60
CA THR A 36 12.51 -0.15 14.71
C THR A 36 11.98 -1.58 14.55
N LYS A 37 12.49 -2.53 15.36
CA LYS A 37 12.06 -3.94 15.28
C LYS A 37 10.58 -4.12 15.65
N GLU A 38 10.12 -3.33 16.62
CA GLU A 38 8.73 -3.31 17.09
C GLU A 38 7.82 -2.76 15.98
N GLU A 39 8.23 -1.66 15.34
CA GLU A 39 7.53 -1.06 14.21
C GLU A 39 7.43 -2.01 13.01
N GLN A 40 8.51 -2.72 12.68
CA GLN A 40 8.48 -3.73 11.61
C GLN A 40 7.52 -4.87 11.93
N THR A 41 7.46 -5.30 13.19
CA THR A 41 6.56 -6.37 13.62
C THR A 41 5.10 -5.94 13.49
N LEU A 42 4.79 -4.70 13.92
CA LEU A 42 3.47 -4.12 13.78
C LEU A 42 3.08 -3.98 12.29
N LEU A 43 3.99 -3.47 11.45
CA LEU A 43 3.76 -3.31 10.02
C LEU A 43 3.47 -4.65 9.32
N LYS A 44 4.23 -5.71 9.66
CA LYS A 44 4.01 -7.07 9.16
C LYS A 44 2.64 -7.61 9.58
N SER A 45 2.20 -7.34 10.81
CA SER A 45 0.88 -7.74 11.29
C SER A 45 -0.25 -7.09 10.47
N HIS A 46 -0.17 -5.78 10.25
CA HIS A 46 -1.14 -5.06 9.40
C HIS A 46 -1.15 -5.57 7.96
N LEU A 47 0.02 -5.80 7.36
CA LEU A 47 0.13 -6.32 6.00
C LEU A 47 -0.43 -7.74 5.87
N LYS A 48 -0.21 -8.61 6.87
CA LYS A 48 -0.75 -9.97 6.90
C LYS A 48 -2.28 -9.97 7.00
N HIS A 49 -2.84 -9.06 7.81
CA HIS A 49 -4.28 -8.88 7.86
C HIS A 49 -4.82 -8.42 6.51
N LEU A 50 -4.17 -7.43 5.88
CA LEU A 50 -4.60 -6.90 4.59
C LEU A 50 -4.46 -7.90 3.43
N SER A 51 -3.39 -8.72 3.43
CA SER A 51 -3.14 -9.71 2.38
C SER A 51 -4.22 -10.79 2.30
N GLY A 52 -4.91 -11.07 3.41
CA GLY A 52 -6.06 -11.99 3.41
C GLY A 52 -7.23 -11.50 2.57
N TYR A 53 -7.34 -10.19 2.31
CA TYR A 53 -8.41 -9.56 1.55
C TYR A 53 -8.03 -9.23 0.10
N ILE A 54 -6.81 -9.55 -0.33
CA ILE A 54 -6.31 -9.22 -1.68
C ILE A 54 -6.11 -10.51 -2.49
N PRO A 55 -7.17 -11.07 -3.11
CA PRO A 55 -7.07 -12.23 -4.00
C PRO A 55 -6.10 -12.01 -5.17
N VAL A 56 -5.88 -10.75 -5.61
CA VAL A 56 -5.06 -10.44 -6.80
C VAL A 56 -3.61 -10.91 -6.67
N LEU A 57 -3.10 -11.05 -5.44
CA LEU A 57 -1.74 -11.53 -5.22
C LEU A 57 -1.56 -13.01 -5.58
N MET A 58 -2.64 -13.80 -5.56
CA MET A 58 -2.62 -15.21 -6.00
C MET A 58 -2.25 -15.36 -7.48
N ILE A 59 -2.51 -14.34 -8.31
CA ILE A 59 -2.18 -14.40 -9.75
C ILE A 59 -0.67 -14.57 -9.95
N PHE A 60 0.17 -14.04 -9.04
CA PHE A 60 1.63 -14.21 -9.11
C PHE A 60 2.11 -15.62 -8.77
N LEU A 61 1.27 -16.45 -8.14
CA LEU A 61 1.59 -17.85 -7.84
C LEU A 61 1.30 -18.76 -9.04
N LEU A 62 0.51 -18.31 -10.01
CA LEU A 62 0.21 -19.08 -11.22
C LEU A 62 1.45 -19.13 -12.13
N PRO A 63 1.67 -20.24 -12.85
CA PRO A 63 2.66 -20.28 -13.92
C PRO A 63 2.31 -19.21 -14.96
N GLY A 64 3.24 -18.29 -15.22
CA GLY A 64 3.03 -17.12 -16.08
C GLY A 64 2.59 -15.84 -15.37
N GLY A 65 2.27 -15.88 -14.06
CA GLY A 65 1.97 -14.68 -13.27
C GLY A 65 3.12 -13.68 -13.20
N SER A 66 4.36 -14.16 -13.31
CA SER A 66 5.56 -13.33 -13.41
C SER A 66 5.59 -12.43 -14.66
N LEU A 67 4.84 -12.76 -15.72
CA LEU A 67 4.71 -11.90 -16.90
C LEU A 67 3.99 -10.58 -16.60
N LEU A 68 3.24 -10.50 -15.50
CA LEU A 68 2.62 -9.26 -15.03
C LEU A 68 3.61 -8.34 -14.29
N LEU A 69 4.76 -8.86 -13.84
CA LEU A 69 5.77 -8.06 -13.15
C LEU A 69 6.34 -6.92 -13.99
N PRO A 70 6.73 -7.09 -15.27
CA PRO A 70 7.19 -5.96 -16.10
C PRO A 70 6.12 -4.88 -16.27
N PHE A 71 4.84 -5.27 -16.41
CA PHE A 71 3.74 -4.32 -16.49
C PHE A 71 3.57 -3.51 -15.19
N LEU A 72 3.63 -4.19 -14.03
CA LEU A 72 3.61 -3.53 -12.72
C LEU A 72 4.83 -2.62 -12.53
N ALA A 73 6.01 -3.07 -12.94
CA ALA A 73 7.25 -2.31 -12.82
C ALA A 73 7.16 -1.01 -13.63
N GLU A 74 6.61 -1.04 -14.85
CA GLU A 74 6.43 0.17 -15.64
C GLU A 74 5.40 1.13 -15.01
N LEU A 75 4.29 0.61 -14.47
CA LEU A 75 3.31 1.44 -13.76
C LEU A 75 3.92 2.14 -12.53
N LEU A 76 4.75 1.44 -11.76
CA LEU A 76 5.47 2.00 -10.62
C LEU A 76 6.52 3.02 -11.06
N ASN A 77 7.28 2.73 -12.11
CA ASN A 77 8.31 3.61 -12.64
C ASN A 77 7.70 4.94 -13.16
N ARG A 78 6.55 4.87 -13.83
CA ARG A 78 5.79 6.06 -14.27
C ARG A 78 5.43 6.99 -13.10
N ARG A 79 5.11 6.44 -11.92
CA ARG A 79 4.84 7.24 -10.72
C ARG A 79 6.10 7.90 -10.16
N LYS A 80 7.24 7.20 -10.20
CA LYS A 80 8.53 7.71 -9.72
C LYS A 80 9.04 8.86 -10.61
N ALA A 81 9.00 8.67 -11.93
CA ALA A 81 9.39 9.69 -12.89
C ALA A 81 8.58 11.01 -12.77
N LYS A 82 7.33 10.94 -12.30
CA LYS A 82 6.51 12.12 -12.03
C LYS A 82 6.96 12.89 -10.78
N ARG A 83 7.48 12.20 -9.76
CA ARG A 83 7.98 12.82 -8.52
C ARG A 83 9.35 13.47 -8.70
N GLU A 84 10.19 12.93 -9.58
CA GLU A 84 11.52 13.49 -9.88
C GLU A 84 11.46 14.71 -10.81
N LYS A 85 10.34 14.91 -11.50
CA LYS A 85 10.09 16.08 -12.37
C LYS A 85 9.38 17.25 -11.65
N GLN A 86 9.04 17.11 -10.37
CA GLN A 86 8.53 18.20 -9.52
C GLN A 86 9.65 18.71 -8.62
#